data_AF-A0A2R7PB87-F1
#
_entry.id   AF-A0A2R7PB87-F1
#
_cell.length_a   1.000
_cell.length_b   1.000
_cell.length_c   1.000
_cell.angle_alpha   90.00
_cell.angle_beta   90.00
_cell.angle_gamma   90.00
#
_symmetry.space_group_name_H-M   'P 1'
#
loop_
_entity.id
_entity.type
_entity.pdbx_description
1 polymer ?
#
loop_
_entity_poly.entity_id
_entity_poly.type
_entity_poly.pdbx_seq_one_letter_code
_entity_poly.pdbx_strand_id
1 'polypeptide(L)'
;NLALRLGSQLLGLGDLGQAAAGLGGQLLTLQFSRSDESEADLVGLELAARAGYQPSAAVSLWQKMGNASGSKQGGLAFLSTHPSGPARIRELEQNVPKVQGLYEAARRNG
;
A
#
# COMPACT_ATOMS: atom_id res chain seq x y z
N ASN A 1 27.60 1.94 -29.53
CA ASN A 1 26.22 2.32 -29.15
C ASN A 1 25.24 2.54 -30.30
N LEU A 2 25.63 2.64 -31.58
CA LEU A 2 24.67 2.62 -32.70
C LEU A 2 24.57 1.22 -33.35
N ALA A 3 25.71 0.58 -33.62
CA ALA A 3 25.77 -0.73 -34.26
C ALA A 3 25.17 -1.89 -33.43
N LEU A 4 25.44 -1.92 -32.12
CA LEU A 4 24.87 -2.91 -31.19
C LEU A 4 23.34 -2.79 -31.03
N ARG A 5 22.78 -1.59 -31.24
CA ARG A 5 21.33 -1.34 -31.18
C ARG A 5 20.62 -1.80 -32.46
N LEU A 6 21.27 -1.69 -33.62
CA LEU A 6 20.73 -2.14 -34.89
C LEU A 6 20.77 -3.68 -35.05
N GLY A 7 21.84 -4.34 -34.60
CA GLY A 7 21.97 -5.80 -34.71
C GLY A 7 21.02 -6.59 -33.78
N SER A 8 20.72 -6.04 -32.60
CA SER A 8 19.76 -6.63 -31.66
C SER A 8 18.29 -6.42 -32.05
N GLN A 9 17.98 -5.36 -32.81
CA GLN A 9 16.67 -5.12 -33.42
C GLN A 9 16.37 -6.12 -34.56
N LEU A 10 17.37 -6.63 -35.29
CA LEU A 10 17.16 -7.58 -36.39
C LEU A 10 16.86 -9.02 -35.92
N LEU A 11 17.46 -9.45 -34.81
CA LEU A 11 17.33 -10.81 -34.29
C LEU A 11 16.15 -11.00 -33.30
N GLY A 12 15.32 -9.97 -33.10
CA GLY A 12 14.20 -9.99 -32.14
C GLY A 12 14.60 -10.04 -30.66
N LEU A 13 15.90 -10.11 -30.37
CA LEU A 13 16.47 -10.15 -29.02
C LEU A 13 16.33 -8.80 -28.27
N GLY A 14 16.08 -7.70 -28.98
CA GLY A 14 15.81 -6.38 -28.39
C GLY A 14 14.47 -6.25 -27.66
N ASP A 15 13.45 -7.01 -28.09
CA ASP A 15 12.10 -6.99 -27.47
C ASP A 15 12.03 -7.91 -26.25
N LEU A 16 12.65 -9.10 -26.32
CA LEU A 16 12.72 -10.02 -25.19
C LEU A 16 13.48 -9.44 -23.98
N GLY A 17 14.53 -8.65 -24.22
CA GLY A 17 15.27 -7.94 -23.17
C GLY A 17 14.49 -6.76 -22.55
N GLN A 18 13.69 -6.04 -23.34
CA GLN A 18 12.80 -4.98 -22.85
C GLN A 18 11.61 -5.54 -22.06
N ALA A 19 11.07 -6.69 -22.44
CA ALA A 19 10.03 -7.39 -21.68
C ALA A 19 10.55 -7.89 -20.31
N ALA A 20 11.76 -8.46 -20.27
CA ALA A 20 12.40 -8.88 -19.01
C ALA A 20 12.67 -7.70 -18.04
N ALA A 21 13.04 -6.52 -18.55
CA ALA A 21 13.17 -5.29 -17.76
C ALA A 21 11.80 -4.71 -17.33
N GLY A 22 10.77 -4.85 -18.17
CA GLY A 22 9.39 -4.48 -17.86
C GLY A 22 8.79 -5.30 -16.71
N LEU A 23 9.07 -6.62 -16.66
CA LEU A 23 8.62 -7.51 -15.60
C LEU A 23 9.41 -7.37 -14.28
N GLY A 24 10.71 -7.04 -14.33
CA GLY A 24 11.48 -6.68 -13.13
C GLY A 24 11.00 -5.36 -12.49
N GLY A 25 10.58 -4.39 -13.31
CA GLY A 25 9.83 -3.21 -12.87
C GLY A 25 8.43 -3.55 -12.31
N GLN A 26 7.85 -4.69 -12.71
CA GLN A 26 6.57 -5.24 -12.23
C GLN A 26 6.66 -5.92 -10.83
N LEU A 27 7.88 -6.13 -10.29
CA LEU A 27 8.12 -6.78 -9.00
C LEU A 27 8.66 -5.82 -7.91
N LEU A 28 9.32 -4.72 -8.29
CA LEU A 28 9.43 -3.51 -7.44
C LEU A 28 8.08 -2.80 -7.23
N THR A 29 7.03 -3.35 -7.84
CA THR A 29 5.64 -2.90 -7.80
C THR A 29 4.71 -3.89 -7.06
N LEU A 30 5.26 -4.86 -6.31
CA LEU A 30 4.53 -5.76 -5.39
C LEU A 30 5.25 -5.93 -4.03
N GLN A 31 5.69 -4.85 -3.37
CA GLN A 31 5.95 -4.93 -1.93
C GLN A 31 4.59 -5.02 -1.21
N PHE A 32 4.00 -6.22 -1.15
CA PHE A 32 2.57 -6.51 -0.97
C PHE A 32 1.71 -6.13 -2.19
N SER A 33 0.79 -7.03 -2.54
CA SER A 33 -0.23 -6.73 -3.54
C SER A 33 -1.18 -5.66 -2.98
N ARG A 34 -1.85 -4.91 -3.85
CA ARG A 34 -2.87 -3.94 -3.40
C ARG A 34 -3.97 -4.62 -2.60
N SER A 35 -4.32 -5.86 -2.95
CA SER A 35 -5.28 -6.68 -2.20
C SER A 35 -4.76 -7.05 -0.82
N ASP A 36 -3.46 -7.33 -0.66
CA ASP A 36 -2.89 -7.70 0.64
C ASP A 36 -2.94 -6.51 1.60
N GLU A 37 -2.62 -5.31 1.11
CA GLU A 37 -2.71 -4.08 1.90
C GLU A 37 -4.14 -3.75 2.32
N SER A 38 -5.09 -3.92 1.40
CA SER A 38 -6.52 -3.76 1.69
C SER A 38 -7.00 -4.78 2.74
N GLU A 39 -6.65 -6.05 2.59
CA GLU A 39 -7.00 -7.09 3.55
C GLU A 39 -6.40 -6.79 4.94
N ALA A 40 -5.12 -6.42 4.98
CA ALA A 40 -4.42 -6.05 6.21
C ALA A 40 -5.07 -4.84 6.91
N ASP A 41 -5.49 -3.83 6.15
CA ASP A 41 -6.20 -2.65 6.67
C ASP A 41 -7.54 -3.04 7.30
N LEU A 42 -8.31 -3.92 6.66
CA LEU A 42 -9.62 -4.35 7.16
C LEU A 42 -9.51 -5.21 8.42
N VAL A 43 -8.61 -6.20 8.40
CA VAL A 43 -8.34 -7.05 9.58
C VAL A 43 -7.78 -6.20 10.72
N GLY A 44 -6.82 -5.32 10.42
CA GLY A 44 -6.24 -4.40 11.40
C GLY A 44 -7.29 -3.46 12.01
N LEU A 45 -8.20 -2.91 11.20
CA LEU A 45 -9.29 -2.06 11.65
C LEU A 45 -10.24 -2.79 12.61
N GLU A 46 -10.59 -4.04 12.30
CA GLU A 46 -11.44 -4.86 13.18
C GLU A 46 -10.74 -5.17 14.51
N LEU A 47 -9.48 -5.62 14.46
CA LEU A 47 -8.69 -5.95 15.65
C LEU A 47 -8.51 -4.72 16.55
N ALA A 48 -8.20 -3.56 15.96
CA ALA A 48 -8.06 -2.31 16.68
C ALA A 48 -9.38 -1.91 17.37
N ALA A 49 -10.51 -2.04 16.67
CA ALA A 49 -11.83 -1.78 17.25
C ALA A 49 -12.12 -2.72 18.43
N ARG A 50 -11.85 -4.02 18.29
CA ARG A 50 -12.01 -5.01 19.38
C ARG A 50 -11.10 -4.74 20.58
N ALA A 51 -9.94 -4.14 20.34
CA ALA A 51 -9.02 -3.68 21.38
C ALA A 51 -9.42 -2.33 22.01
N GLY A 52 -10.52 -1.71 21.57
CA GLY A 52 -11.02 -0.44 22.12
C GLY A 52 -10.36 0.80 21.52
N TYR A 53 -9.62 0.68 20.42
CA TYR A 53 -9.15 1.84 19.66
C TYR A 53 -10.26 2.40 18.78
N GLN A 54 -10.35 3.73 18.72
CA GLN A 54 -11.37 4.40 17.92
C GLN A 54 -11.17 4.09 16.42
N PRO A 55 -12.17 3.51 15.72
CA PRO A 55 -12.01 3.08 14.32
C PRO A 55 -11.55 4.20 13.37
N SER A 56 -12.03 5.43 13.56
CA SER A 56 -11.64 6.60 12.76
C SER A 56 -10.15 7.00 12.93
N ALA A 57 -9.47 6.49 13.96
CA ALA A 57 -8.04 6.71 14.14
C ALA A 57 -7.20 6.04 13.03
N ALA A 58 -7.68 4.95 12.43
CA ALA A 58 -7.01 4.29 11.31
C ALA A 58 -6.91 5.23 10.08
N VAL A 59 -7.99 5.96 9.79
CA VAL A 59 -8.03 6.98 8.73
C VAL A 59 -7.01 8.09 9.02
N SER A 60 -7.03 8.59 10.25
CA SER A 60 -6.11 9.64 10.70
C SER A 60 -4.64 9.23 10.64
N LEU A 61 -4.34 7.96 10.95
CA LEU A 61 -2.99 7.39 10.88
C LEU A 61 -2.45 7.44 9.43
N TRP A 62 -3.21 6.91 8.48
CA TRP A 62 -2.78 6.86 7.07
C TRP A 62 -2.68 8.25 6.43
N GLN A 63 -3.55 9.19 6.81
CA GLN A 63 -3.42 10.60 6.41
C GLN A 63 -2.09 11.21 6.90
N LYS A 64 -1.73 10.99 8.17
CA LYS A 64 -0.48 11.48 8.75
C LYS A 64 0.75 10.85 8.11
N MET A 65 0.71 9.54 7.84
CA MET A 65 1.82 8.84 7.17
C MET A 65 2.04 9.35 5.74
N GLY A 66 0.96 9.58 4.98
CA GLY A 66 1.04 10.20 3.64
C GLY A 66 1.70 11.59 3.68
N ASN A 67 1.31 12.43 4.64
CA ASN A 67 1.91 13.75 4.83
C ASN A 67 3.39 13.68 5.22
N ALA A 68 3.77 12.73 6.08
CA ALA A 68 5.15 12.53 6.52
C ALA A 68 6.08 12.03 5.40
N SER A 69 5.57 11.24 4.44
CA SER A 69 6.37 10.84 3.26
C SER A 69 6.68 11.98 2.28
N GLY A 70 5.87 13.04 2.26
CA GLY A 70 6.02 14.16 1.33
C GLY A 70 7.07 15.20 1.76
N SER A 71 7.47 15.22 3.03
CA SER A 71 8.55 16.08 3.53
C SER A 71 9.92 15.54 3.13
N LYS A 72 10.71 16.35 2.41
CA LYS A 72 11.98 16.03 1.72
C LYS A 72 13.14 15.43 2.56
N GLN A 73 12.92 15.04 3.81
CA GLN A 73 13.94 14.46 4.69
C GLN A 73 13.45 13.14 5.25
N GLY A 74 13.81 12.05 4.57
CA GLY A 74 13.62 10.68 5.04
C GLY A 74 12.16 10.22 4.99
N GLY A 75 11.72 9.74 3.83
CA GLY A 75 10.48 8.95 3.77
C GLY A 75 10.55 7.82 4.80
N LEU A 76 9.45 7.58 5.51
CA LEU A 76 9.38 6.50 6.50
C LEU A 76 9.76 5.18 5.83
N ALA A 77 10.75 4.46 6.36
CA ALA A 77 11.15 3.15 5.83
C ALA A 77 9.96 2.19 5.70
N PHE A 78 8.97 2.31 6.59
CA PHE A 78 7.69 1.62 6.53
C PHE A 78 6.94 1.83 5.21
N LEU A 79 6.93 3.05 4.67
CA LEU A 79 6.24 3.37 3.41
C LEU A 79 6.97 2.86 2.17
N SER A 80 8.20 2.34 2.34
CA SER A 80 8.90 1.64 1.26
C SER A 80 8.30 0.24 1.05
N THR A 81 7.84 -0.42 2.12
CA THR A 81 7.21 -1.75 2.02
C THR A 81 5.68 -1.70 2.06
N HIS A 82 5.09 -0.66 2.66
CA HIS A 82 3.65 -0.48 2.78
C HIS A 82 3.24 0.89 2.25
N PRO A 83 3.02 1.04 0.94
CA PRO A 83 2.70 2.33 0.37
C PRO A 83 1.35 2.84 0.93
N SER A 84 1.35 4.11 1.35
CA SER A 84 0.10 4.81 1.64
C SER A 84 -0.60 5.20 0.34
N GLY A 85 -1.90 5.52 0.41
CA GLY A 85 -2.58 6.08 -0.76
C GLY A 85 -4.03 6.48 -0.52
N PRO A 86 -4.61 7.34 -1.39
CA PRO A 86 -6.00 7.78 -1.30
C PRO A 86 -7.01 6.62 -1.38
N ALA A 87 -6.66 5.52 -2.05
CA ALA A 87 -7.52 4.36 -2.15
C ALA A 87 -7.73 3.67 -0.78
N ARG A 88 -6.65 3.49 -0.01
CA ARG A 88 -6.69 2.90 1.35
C ARG A 88 -7.52 3.75 2.31
N ILE A 89 -7.32 5.06 2.29
CA ILE A 89 -8.09 6.01 3.11
C ILE A 89 -9.59 5.87 2.84
N ARG A 90 -9.99 5.85 1.57
CA ARG A 90 -11.41 5.68 1.19
C ARG A 90 -11.97 4.34 1.62
N GLU A 91 -11.20 3.26 1.49
CA GLU A 91 -11.60 1.93 1.92
C GLU A 91 -11.79 1.88 3.43
N LEU A 92 -10.87 2.45 4.21
CA LEU A 92 -11.01 2.57 5.66
C LEU A 92 -12.25 3.40 6.04
N GLU A 93 -12.48 4.56 5.42
CA GLU A 93 -13.67 5.39 5.66
C GLU A 93 -14.97 4.62 5.43
N GLN A 94 -15.04 3.77 4.40
CA GLN A 94 -16.20 2.93 4.10
C GLN A 94 -16.40 1.79 5.10
N ASN A 95 -15.33 1.32 5.74
CA ASN A 95 -15.38 0.17 6.66
C ASN A 95 -15.43 0.58 8.14
N VAL A 96 -15.08 1.81 8.50
CA VAL A 96 -15.21 2.35 9.87
C VAL A 96 -16.59 2.10 10.49
N PRO A 97 -17.72 2.39 9.81
CA PRO A 97 -19.04 2.13 10.38
C PRO A 97 -19.30 0.66 10.68
N LYS A 98 -18.67 -0.27 9.94
CA LYS A 98 -18.88 -1.71 10.10
C LYS A 98 -18.29 -2.26 11.40
N VAL A 99 -17.23 -1.64 11.92
CA VAL A 99 -16.55 -2.07 13.15
C VAL A 99 -16.94 -1.23 14.38
N GLN A 100 -17.77 -0.20 14.20
CA GLN A 100 -18.15 0.72 15.28
C GLN A 100 -18.79 -0.01 16.47
N GLY A 101 -19.65 -0.99 16.21
CA GLY A 101 -20.25 -1.81 17.27
C GLY A 101 -19.24 -2.64 18.06
N LEU A 102 -18.15 -3.09 17.43
CA LEU A 102 -17.06 -3.81 18.11
C LEU A 102 -16.31 -2.90 19.07
N TYR A 103 -16.01 -1.67 18.64
CA TYR A 103 -15.39 -0.63 19.47
C TYR A 103 -16.27 -0.28 20.69
N GLU A 104 -17.57 -0.08 20.49
CA GLU A 104 -18.51 0.21 21.57
C GLU A 104 -18.66 -0.95 22.56
N ALA A 105 -18.62 -2.19 22.06
CA ALA A 105 -18.59 -3.37 22.93
C ALA A 105 -17.29 -3.43 23.75
N ALA A 106 -16.14 -3.24 23.13
CA ALA A 106 -14.84 -3.24 23.80
C ALA A 106 -14.78 -2.18 24.92
N ARG A 107 -15.25 -0.96 24.65
CA ARG A 107 -15.29 0.14 25.61
C ARG A 107 -16.23 -0.05 26.79
N ARG A 108 -17.23 -0.92 26.67
CA ARG A 108 -18.13 -1.25 27.78
C ARG A 108 -17.55 -2.34 28.69
N ASN A 109 -16.60 -3.12 28.18
CA ASN A 109 -16.05 -4.30 28.85
C ASN A 109 -14.64 -4.09 29.41
N GLY A 110 -13.98 -2.96 29.11
CA GLY A 110 -12.67 -2.57 29.64
C GLY A 110 -12.79 -1.39 30.58
#